data_AF-A0A961GVI7-F1
#
_entry.id   AF-A0A961GVI7-F1
#
_cell.length_a   1.000
_cell.length_b   1.000
_cell.length_c   1.000
_cell.angle_alpha   90.00
_cell.angle_beta   90.00
_cell.angle_gamma   90.00
#
_symmetry.space_group_name_H-M   'P 1'
#
loop_
_entity.id
_entity.type
_entity.pdbx_description
1 polymer ?
#
loop_
_entity_poly.entity_id
_entity_poly.type
_entity_poly.pdbx_seq_one_letter_code
_entity_poly.pdbx_strand_id
1 'polypeptide(L)'
;MTRSDYLAFGGSGAAARLDPAGTLEFLTGAGFGNGPLEQARAGIATATRRTFEFEAAGSRYCDFCFAKLMGGEYDRLDDGRERCVRCSRTVVRTRDEFAEIFMKTRRTLEIAFEITIDVAMRIQMVNAREIARRTGETFVPTPGVDARVLGFATRSDEGYALNIENGSPALAAIATIAHELTHIWQFANWAPGMVETRYGAERRLLIAEGMATWAQIQYLLSIKEYEYAERQEAYAEQRDDAYGEGFRLFRERYPLDRAGMIGRSTPFGGEYPI
;
A
#
# COMPACT_ATOMS: atom_id res chain seq x y z
N MET A 1 19.24 8.30 34.38
CA MET A 1 17.89 7.89 34.82
C MET A 1 17.42 6.75 33.93
N THR A 2 17.47 5.53 34.44
CA THR A 2 16.91 4.33 33.82
C THR A 2 15.40 4.29 34.08
N ARG A 3 14.62 3.82 33.10
CA ARG A 3 13.17 3.96 32.94
C ARG A 3 12.29 3.17 33.95
N SER A 4 12.79 2.81 35.13
CA SER A 4 12.19 1.82 36.03
C SER A 4 11.49 2.36 37.29
N ASP A 5 11.51 3.67 37.55
CA ASP A 5 11.21 4.16 38.91
C ASP A 5 9.77 4.72 39.08
N TYR A 6 8.82 4.32 38.23
CA TYR A 6 7.45 4.89 38.26
C TYR A 6 6.50 4.25 39.30
N LEU A 7 6.94 3.22 40.04
CA LEU A 7 6.08 2.47 40.98
C LEU A 7 6.52 2.54 42.45
N ALA A 8 7.49 3.39 42.80
CA ALA A 8 7.95 3.53 44.17
C ALA A 8 7.05 4.48 45.00
N PHE A 9 5.82 4.04 45.31
CA PHE A 9 5.01 4.71 46.33
C PHE A 9 5.42 4.20 47.72
N GLY A 10 5.91 5.10 48.59
CA GLY A 10 6.07 4.82 50.03
C GLY A 10 7.45 4.40 50.53
N GLY A 11 8.52 4.57 49.76
CA GLY A 11 9.90 4.39 50.27
C GLY A 11 10.33 2.94 50.54
N SER A 12 9.61 1.96 50.00
CA SER A 12 10.10 0.58 49.92
C SER A 12 11.30 0.51 48.96
N GLY A 13 12.35 -0.20 49.37
CA GLY A 13 13.55 -0.42 48.55
C GLY A 13 13.20 -1.00 47.18
N ALA A 14 14.09 -0.77 46.20
CA ALA A 14 13.92 -1.18 44.80
C ALA A 14 13.20 -2.52 44.71
N ALA A 15 11.94 -2.50 44.26
CA ALA A 15 11.14 -3.71 44.13
C ALA A 15 11.99 -4.74 43.39
N ALA A 16 12.13 -5.93 43.99
CA ALA A 16 12.82 -7.04 43.37
C ALA A 16 12.35 -7.10 41.91
N ARG A 17 13.31 -6.96 40.99
CA ARG A 17 13.07 -6.92 39.56
C ARG A 17 12.07 -8.03 39.26
N LEU A 18 11.01 -7.71 38.52
CA LEU A 18 10.10 -8.73 37.98
C LEU A 18 10.99 -9.86 37.44
N ASP A 19 10.64 -11.11 37.76
CA ASP A 19 11.25 -12.30 37.17
C ASP A 19 10.29 -12.83 36.08
N PRO A 20 10.37 -12.29 34.84
CA PRO A 20 9.58 -12.79 33.73
C PRO A 20 9.76 -14.28 33.49
N ALA A 21 10.96 -14.83 33.74
CA ALA A 21 11.26 -16.23 33.46
C ALA A 21 10.56 -17.14 34.46
N GLY A 22 10.74 -16.90 35.77
CA GLY A 22 10.05 -17.66 36.81
C GLY A 22 8.53 -17.48 36.76
N THR A 23 8.04 -16.29 36.38
CA THR A 23 6.60 -16.06 36.17
C THR A 23 6.07 -16.88 35.00
N LEU A 24 6.79 -16.91 33.87
CA LEU A 24 6.41 -17.71 32.71
C LEU A 24 6.42 -19.21 33.02
N GLU A 25 7.42 -19.69 33.76
CA GLU A 25 7.54 -21.09 34.18
C GLU A 25 6.37 -21.51 35.08
N PHE A 26 6.04 -20.68 36.08
CA PHE A 26 4.89 -20.90 36.95
C PHE A 26 3.57 -20.95 36.16
N LEU A 27 3.34 -19.99 35.26
CA LEU A 27 2.13 -19.95 34.44
C LEU A 27 2.02 -21.18 33.52
N THR A 28 3.12 -21.55 32.87
CA THR A 28 3.18 -22.74 32.01
C THR A 28 2.92 -24.01 32.81
N GLY A 29 3.54 -24.15 33.99
CA GLY A 29 3.31 -25.27 34.90
C GLY A 29 1.88 -25.34 35.46
N ALA A 30 1.21 -24.19 35.59
CA ALA A 30 -0.20 -24.10 35.95
C ALA A 30 -1.18 -24.34 34.77
N GLY A 31 -0.66 -24.70 33.59
CA GLY A 31 -1.45 -24.98 32.38
C GLY A 31 -1.79 -23.75 31.54
N PHE A 32 -1.23 -22.58 31.86
CA PHE A 32 -1.32 -21.39 31.03
C PHE A 32 -0.16 -21.36 30.04
N GLY A 33 -0.36 -22.04 28.91
CA GLY A 33 0.59 -22.11 27.79
C GLY A 33 0.06 -23.09 26.72
N ASN A 34 0.47 -22.90 25.47
CA ASN A 34 -0.01 -23.65 24.32
C ASN A 34 -1.55 -23.64 24.17
N GLY A 35 -2.21 -22.55 24.58
CA GLY A 35 -3.65 -22.38 24.44
C GLY A 35 -4.08 -22.12 22.98
N PRO A 36 -5.39 -22.11 22.67
CA PRO A 36 -5.88 -21.92 21.30
C PRO A 36 -5.35 -20.65 20.62
N LEU A 37 -5.17 -19.54 21.37
CA LEU A 37 -4.62 -18.29 20.83
C LEU A 37 -3.11 -18.38 20.54
N GLU A 38 -2.37 -19.12 21.34
CA GLU A 38 -0.94 -19.32 21.13
C GLU A 38 -0.69 -20.26 19.95
N GLN A 39 -1.47 -21.35 19.88
CA GLN A 39 -1.50 -22.25 18.72
C GLN A 39 -1.92 -21.51 17.44
N ALA A 40 -2.92 -20.62 17.52
CA ALA A 40 -3.32 -19.80 16.37
C ALA A 40 -2.20 -18.85 15.91
N ARG A 41 -1.49 -18.20 16.84
CA ARG A 41 -0.34 -17.33 16.51
C ARG A 41 0.84 -18.11 15.95
N ALA A 42 1.18 -19.26 16.54
CA ALA A 42 2.22 -20.15 16.03
C ALA A 42 1.84 -20.72 14.66
N GLY A 43 0.57 -21.07 14.48
CA GLY A 43 -0.02 -21.46 13.20
C GLY A 43 0.09 -20.36 12.15
N ILE A 44 -0.15 -19.10 12.49
CA ILE A 44 0.06 -17.95 11.59
C ILE A 44 1.56 -17.78 11.25
N ALA A 45 2.45 -17.95 12.23
CA ALA A 45 3.90 -17.83 12.01
C ALA A 45 4.49 -18.96 11.15
N THR A 46 3.85 -20.14 11.15
CA THR A 46 4.27 -21.33 10.37
C THR A 46 3.45 -21.54 9.10
N ALA A 47 2.30 -20.86 8.97
CA ALA A 47 1.52 -20.85 7.75
C ALA A 47 2.34 -20.17 6.67
N THR A 48 2.92 -20.98 5.78
CA THR A 48 3.36 -20.52 4.47
C THR A 48 2.11 -20.01 3.76
N ARG A 49 1.85 -18.71 3.87
CA ARG A 49 0.75 -18.06 3.17
C ARG A 49 1.02 -18.32 1.69
N ARG A 50 0.16 -19.12 1.06
CA ARG A 50 0.26 -19.32 -0.40
C ARG A 50 0.11 -17.94 -1.01
N THR A 51 1.17 -17.46 -1.64
CA THR A 51 1.12 -16.23 -2.43
C THR A 51 -0.04 -16.35 -3.40
N PHE A 52 -0.87 -15.33 -3.47
CA PHE A 52 -1.95 -15.31 -4.46
C PHE A 52 -1.33 -15.41 -5.85
N GLU A 53 -1.84 -16.32 -6.67
CA GLU A 53 -1.45 -16.47 -8.06
C GLU A 53 -2.71 -16.33 -8.91
N PHE A 54 -2.60 -15.55 -9.98
CA PHE A 54 -3.63 -15.50 -11.01
C PHE A 54 -3.74 -16.86 -11.69
N GLU A 55 -4.96 -17.33 -11.88
CA GLU A 55 -5.28 -18.60 -12.51
C GLU A 55 -5.15 -18.50 -14.03
N ALA A 56 -5.08 -19.67 -14.69
CA ALA A 56 -4.89 -19.80 -16.13
C ALA A 56 -5.99 -19.12 -16.98
N ALA A 57 -5.70 -19.01 -18.28
CA ALA A 57 -6.50 -18.31 -19.29
C ALA A 57 -8.00 -18.69 -19.25
N GLY A 58 -8.86 -17.68 -19.10
CA GLY A 58 -10.31 -17.80 -19.02
C GLY A 58 -10.92 -17.40 -17.67
N SER A 59 -10.10 -17.27 -16.62
CA SER A 59 -10.52 -16.69 -15.35
C SER A 59 -10.73 -15.18 -15.47
N ARG A 60 -11.84 -14.70 -14.92
CA ARG A 60 -12.20 -13.27 -14.88
C ARG A 60 -11.92 -12.71 -13.50
N TYR A 61 -11.42 -11.49 -13.47
CA TYR A 61 -11.03 -10.79 -12.26
C TYR A 61 -11.64 -9.40 -12.23
N CYS A 62 -11.92 -8.91 -11.03
CA CYS A 62 -12.36 -7.53 -10.86
C CYS A 62 -11.25 -6.57 -11.28
N ASP A 63 -11.51 -5.64 -12.18
CA ASP A 63 -10.53 -4.67 -12.67
C ASP A 63 -10.03 -3.70 -11.59
N PHE A 64 -10.76 -3.60 -10.48
CA PHE A 64 -10.43 -2.67 -9.40
C PHE A 64 -9.70 -3.30 -8.23
N CYS A 65 -10.00 -4.56 -7.90
CA CYS A 65 -9.43 -5.20 -6.72
C CYS A 65 -8.78 -6.55 -6.99
N PHE A 66 -8.78 -6.99 -8.24
CA PHE A 66 -8.24 -8.26 -8.72
C PHE A 66 -8.82 -9.51 -8.05
N ALA A 67 -9.97 -9.38 -7.35
CA ALA A 67 -10.69 -10.53 -6.83
C ALA A 67 -11.26 -11.34 -7.99
N LYS A 68 -11.11 -12.67 -7.93
CA LYS A 68 -11.70 -13.58 -8.92
C LYS A 68 -13.22 -13.39 -8.95
N LEU A 69 -13.76 -13.25 -10.15
CA LEU A 69 -15.20 -13.16 -10.38
C LEU A 69 -15.75 -14.58 -10.54
N MET A 70 -16.68 -14.95 -9.66
CA MET A 70 -17.32 -16.27 -9.65
C MET A 70 -18.79 -16.11 -10.04
N GLY A 71 -19.24 -16.84 -11.07
CA GLY A 71 -20.64 -16.78 -11.53
C GLY A 71 -21.01 -15.48 -12.24
N GLY A 72 -22.29 -15.08 -12.14
CA GLY A 72 -22.86 -13.88 -12.80
C GLY A 72 -23.00 -12.65 -11.88
N GLU A 73 -22.46 -12.67 -10.67
CA GLU A 73 -22.60 -11.60 -9.69
C GLU A 73 -21.44 -10.58 -9.78
N TYR A 74 -21.41 -9.82 -10.87
CA TYR A 74 -20.51 -8.68 -11.05
C TYR A 74 -21.16 -7.64 -11.97
N ASP A 75 -20.80 -6.38 -11.80
CA ASP A 75 -21.28 -5.31 -12.69
C ASP A 75 -20.33 -5.18 -13.88
N ARG A 76 -20.90 -5.00 -15.07
CA ARG A 76 -20.14 -4.56 -16.25
C ARG A 76 -20.39 -3.08 -16.49
N LEU A 77 -19.31 -2.30 -16.51
CA LEU A 77 -19.34 -0.87 -16.74
C LEU A 77 -19.44 -0.57 -18.25
N ASP A 78 -19.89 0.64 -18.59
CA ASP A 78 -20.06 1.09 -19.98
C ASP A 78 -18.75 1.09 -20.79
N ASP A 79 -17.60 1.15 -20.10
CA ASP A 79 -16.27 1.09 -20.70
C ASP A 79 -15.72 -0.34 -20.84
N GLY A 80 -16.50 -1.35 -20.48
CA GLY A 80 -16.18 -2.76 -20.63
C GLY A 80 -15.65 -3.42 -19.36
N ARG A 81 -15.25 -2.65 -18.34
CA ARG A 81 -14.69 -3.17 -17.08
C ARG A 81 -15.69 -3.98 -16.27
N GLU A 82 -15.16 -4.92 -15.51
CA GLU A 82 -15.88 -5.82 -14.63
C GLU A 82 -15.55 -5.52 -13.17
N ARG A 83 -16.61 -5.30 -12.39
CA ARG A 83 -16.50 -4.89 -10.99
C ARG A 83 -17.24 -5.87 -10.09
N CYS A 84 -16.53 -6.44 -9.12
CA CYS A 84 -17.16 -7.34 -8.14
C CYS A 84 -18.16 -6.58 -7.25
N VAL A 85 -19.11 -7.30 -6.67
CA VAL A 85 -20.14 -6.73 -5.78
C VAL A 85 -19.55 -5.91 -4.62
N ARG A 86 -18.43 -6.35 -4.02
CA ARG A 86 -17.76 -5.61 -2.94
C ARG A 86 -17.26 -4.24 -3.42
N CYS A 87 -16.68 -4.18 -4.61
CA CYS A 87 -16.23 -2.93 -5.22
C CYS A 87 -17.41 -2.03 -5.60
N SER A 88 -18.50 -2.61 -6.15
CA SER A 88 -19.70 -1.85 -6.51
C SER A 88 -20.39 -1.19 -5.32
N ARG A 89 -20.39 -1.84 -4.15
CA ARG A 89 -20.95 -1.29 -2.91
C ARG A 89 -20.16 -0.11 -2.35
N THR A 90 -18.86 -0.05 -2.64
CA THR A 90 -17.94 0.93 -2.05
C THR A 90 -17.50 2.02 -3.04
N VAL A 91 -18.22 2.17 -4.16
CA VAL A 91 -17.98 3.24 -5.12
C VAL A 91 -18.08 4.60 -4.44
N VAL A 92 -17.03 5.40 -4.59
CA VAL A 92 -16.99 6.81 -4.16
C VAL A 92 -17.82 7.61 -5.16
N ARG A 93 -18.88 8.28 -4.68
CA ARG A 93 -19.86 8.96 -5.55
C ARG A 93 -19.80 10.47 -5.41
N THR A 94 -19.34 10.96 -4.27
CA THR A 94 -19.36 12.39 -3.95
C THR A 94 -17.95 12.93 -3.75
N ARG A 95 -17.83 14.25 -3.92
CA ARG A 95 -16.58 14.98 -3.65
C ARG A 95 -16.19 14.90 -2.17
N ASP A 96 -17.16 14.89 -1.26
CA ASP A 96 -16.90 14.90 0.17
C ASP A 96 -16.38 13.54 0.65
N GLU A 97 -16.97 12.43 0.20
CA GLU A 97 -16.45 11.07 0.43
C GLU A 97 -15.01 10.95 -0.08
N PHE A 98 -14.75 11.50 -1.27
CA PHE A 98 -13.42 11.48 -1.85
C PHE A 98 -12.42 12.31 -1.01
N ALA A 99 -12.80 13.51 -0.58
CA ALA A 99 -11.96 14.36 0.25
C ALA A 99 -11.65 13.69 1.59
N GLU A 100 -12.61 12.99 2.21
CA GLU A 100 -12.39 12.22 3.43
C GLU A 100 -11.38 11.09 3.20
N ILE A 101 -11.56 10.30 2.14
CA ILE A 101 -10.65 9.21 1.77
C ILE A 101 -9.24 9.76 1.54
N PHE A 102 -9.12 10.86 0.81
CA PHE A 102 -7.85 11.52 0.55
C PHE A 102 -7.15 11.96 1.84
N MET A 103 -7.85 12.70 2.70
CA MET A 103 -7.28 13.23 3.94
C MET A 103 -6.87 12.10 4.89
N LYS A 104 -7.69 11.04 4.97
CA LYS A 104 -7.36 9.85 5.76
C LYS A 104 -6.14 9.13 5.20
N THR A 105 -6.09 8.94 3.89
CA THR A 105 -4.98 8.23 3.23
C THR A 105 -3.67 8.98 3.41
N ARG A 106 -3.66 10.30 3.16
CA ARG A 106 -2.48 11.13 3.39
C ARG A 106 -1.98 11.05 4.83
N ARG A 107 -2.88 11.26 5.80
CA ARG A 107 -2.51 11.22 7.23
C ARG A 107 -1.94 9.87 7.62
N THR A 108 -2.57 8.78 7.18
CA THR A 108 -2.09 7.43 7.49
C THR A 108 -0.76 7.15 6.81
N LEU A 109 -0.54 7.64 5.59
CA LEU A 109 0.70 7.47 4.85
C LEU A 109 1.86 8.22 5.54
N GLU A 110 1.64 9.47 5.95
CA GLU A 110 2.61 10.25 6.72
C GLU A 110 2.98 9.56 8.04
N ILE A 111 1.99 9.03 8.78
CA ILE A 111 2.23 8.30 10.02
C ILE A 111 2.96 6.98 9.77
N ALA A 112 2.54 6.21 8.76
CA ALA A 112 3.04 4.87 8.53
C ALA A 112 4.51 4.88 8.08
N PHE A 113 4.88 5.80 7.18
CA PHE A 113 6.25 5.90 6.67
C PHE A 113 7.12 6.94 7.40
N GLU A 114 6.61 7.56 8.47
CA GLU A 114 7.29 8.62 9.22
C GLU A 114 7.75 9.79 8.32
N ILE A 115 6.91 10.17 7.35
CA ILE A 115 7.18 11.26 6.39
C ILE A 115 6.23 12.43 6.57
N THR A 116 6.54 13.55 5.91
CA THR A 116 5.66 14.71 5.81
C THR A 116 5.52 15.12 4.35
N ILE A 117 4.29 15.37 3.90
CA ILE A 117 4.00 15.88 2.55
C ILE A 117 3.52 17.33 2.71
N ASP A 118 4.44 18.25 2.97
CA ASP A 118 4.13 19.67 3.22
C ASP A 118 4.14 20.50 1.93
N VAL A 119 3.27 20.12 0.98
CA VAL A 119 3.08 20.87 -0.27
C VAL A 119 1.60 21.09 -0.55
N ALA A 120 1.26 22.28 -1.01
CA ALA A 120 -0.08 22.58 -1.50
C ALA A 120 -0.33 21.84 -2.81
N MET A 121 -1.47 21.15 -2.91
CA MET A 121 -1.84 20.37 -4.09
C MET A 121 -3.29 20.58 -4.48
N ARG A 122 -3.54 20.67 -5.79
CA ARG A 122 -4.88 20.68 -6.36
C ARG A 122 -5.37 19.24 -6.53
N ILE A 123 -6.56 18.97 -6.03
CA ILE A 123 -7.15 17.63 -6.07
C ILE A 123 -8.33 17.65 -7.03
N GLN A 124 -8.30 16.79 -8.05
CA GLN A 124 -9.33 16.73 -9.09
C GLN A 124 -9.84 15.30 -9.27
N MET A 125 -11.16 15.14 -9.26
CA MET A 125 -11.80 13.91 -9.74
C MET A 125 -12.05 14.07 -11.24
N VAL A 126 -11.54 13.14 -12.03
CA VAL A 126 -11.60 13.16 -13.49
C VAL A 126 -12.23 11.87 -14.00
N ASN A 127 -12.90 11.90 -15.14
CA ASN A 127 -13.42 10.67 -15.74
C ASN A 127 -12.25 9.86 -16.33
N ALA A 128 -12.39 8.54 -16.36
CA ALA A 128 -11.49 7.61 -17.03
C ALA A 128 -11.03 8.12 -18.42
N ARG A 129 -11.94 8.55 -19.30
CA ARG A 129 -11.52 9.05 -20.64
C ARG A 129 -10.55 10.24 -20.58
N GLU A 130 -10.71 11.10 -19.59
CA GLU A 130 -9.84 12.25 -19.39
C GLU A 130 -8.46 11.86 -18.86
N ILE A 131 -8.38 10.84 -17.99
CA ILE A 131 -7.09 10.28 -17.56
C ILE A 131 -6.33 9.72 -18.76
N ALA A 132 -6.95 8.90 -19.60
CA ALA A 132 -6.30 8.29 -20.77
C ALA A 132 -5.71 9.36 -21.69
N ARG A 133 -6.49 10.42 -21.95
CA ARG A 133 -6.06 11.54 -22.79
C ARG A 133 -4.88 12.29 -22.20
N ARG A 134 -4.85 12.50 -20.87
CA ARG A 134 -3.82 13.29 -20.20
C ARG A 134 -2.54 12.50 -19.92
N THR A 135 -2.62 11.18 -19.76
CA THR A 135 -1.46 10.30 -19.56
C THR A 135 -0.84 9.82 -20.88
N GLY A 136 -1.54 9.98 -22.01
CA GLY A 136 -1.07 9.53 -23.32
C GLY A 136 -1.23 8.03 -23.56
N GLU A 137 -1.85 7.30 -22.63
CA GLU A 137 -2.11 5.88 -22.76
C GLU A 137 -3.36 5.62 -23.63
N THR A 138 -3.19 4.89 -24.73
CA THR A 138 -4.31 4.46 -25.56
C THR A 138 -4.87 3.15 -24.99
N PHE A 139 -6.04 3.22 -24.37
CA PHE A 139 -6.70 2.06 -23.79
C PHE A 139 -7.27 1.16 -24.89
N VAL A 140 -6.80 -0.09 -24.94
CA VAL A 140 -7.42 -1.18 -25.70
C VAL A 140 -7.84 -2.24 -24.68
N PRO A 141 -9.14 -2.39 -24.38
CA PRO A 141 -9.58 -3.41 -23.43
C PRO A 141 -9.23 -4.81 -23.95
N THR A 142 -8.57 -5.62 -23.12
CA THR A 142 -8.22 -7.01 -23.43
C THR A 142 -8.92 -7.98 -22.47
N PRO A 143 -9.12 -9.26 -22.86
CA PRO A 143 -9.58 -10.28 -21.93
C PRO A 143 -8.48 -10.57 -20.88
N GLY A 144 -8.53 -9.89 -19.74
CA GLY A 144 -7.54 -9.97 -18.67
C GLY A 144 -7.68 -8.83 -17.66
N VAL A 145 -6.83 -8.80 -16.62
CA VAL A 145 -6.73 -7.63 -15.73
C VAL A 145 -6.10 -6.49 -16.51
N ASP A 146 -6.92 -5.55 -16.98
CA ASP A 146 -6.44 -4.35 -17.66
C ASP A 146 -6.07 -3.31 -16.61
N ALA A 147 -4.82 -3.35 -16.12
CA ALA A 147 -4.37 -2.28 -15.24
C ALA A 147 -4.31 -0.98 -16.01
N ARG A 148 -4.99 -0.01 -15.41
CA ARG A 148 -5.06 1.35 -15.88
C ARG A 148 -4.52 2.25 -14.78
N VAL A 149 -3.85 3.31 -15.19
CA VAL A 149 -3.62 4.49 -14.34
C VAL A 149 -4.99 5.01 -13.86
N LEU A 150 -5.34 4.71 -12.61
CA LEU A 150 -6.58 5.15 -11.94
C LEU A 150 -6.44 6.58 -11.40
N GLY A 151 -5.26 7.16 -11.47
CA GLY A 151 -4.96 8.53 -11.10
C GLY A 151 -3.53 8.89 -11.47
N PHE A 152 -3.22 10.18 -11.54
CA PHE A 152 -1.86 10.63 -11.83
C PHE A 152 -1.55 11.94 -11.09
N ALA A 153 -0.33 12.03 -10.58
CA ALA A 153 0.26 13.21 -10.00
C ALA A 153 1.05 14.00 -11.04
N THR A 154 0.94 15.33 -11.00
CA THR A 154 1.75 16.22 -11.83
C THR A 154 2.41 17.29 -10.99
N ARG A 155 3.66 17.61 -11.34
CA ARG A 155 4.33 18.85 -10.92
C ARG A 155 4.39 19.81 -12.11
N SER A 156 3.96 21.04 -11.90
CA SER A 156 4.01 22.13 -12.87
C SER A 156 4.46 23.42 -12.18
N ASP A 157 4.64 24.50 -12.95
CA ASP A 157 4.92 25.84 -12.40
C ASP A 157 3.76 26.34 -11.50
N GLU A 158 2.55 25.84 -11.72
CA GLU A 158 1.35 26.12 -10.90
C GLU A 158 1.31 25.29 -9.59
N GLY A 159 2.34 24.49 -9.31
CA GLY A 159 2.42 23.60 -8.16
C GLY A 159 2.01 22.16 -8.48
N TYR A 160 1.53 21.46 -7.45
CA TYR A 160 1.21 20.05 -7.49
C TYR A 160 -0.27 19.80 -7.80
N ALA A 161 -0.57 18.76 -8.56
CA ALA A 161 -1.93 18.29 -8.75
C ALA A 161 -2.03 16.77 -8.70
N LEU A 162 -3.14 16.28 -8.18
CA LEU A 162 -3.45 14.86 -8.04
C LEU A 162 -4.84 14.61 -8.65
N ASN A 163 -4.86 13.84 -9.73
CA ASN A 163 -6.06 13.54 -10.51
C ASN A 163 -6.44 12.09 -10.24
N ILE A 164 -7.70 11.80 -9.89
CA ILE A 164 -8.16 10.43 -9.65
C ILE A 164 -9.45 10.15 -10.40
N GLU A 165 -9.60 8.92 -10.86
CA GLU A 165 -10.76 8.45 -11.58
C GLU A 165 -12.02 8.49 -10.70
N ASN A 166 -13.04 9.20 -11.19
CA ASN A 166 -14.37 9.23 -10.60
C ASN A 166 -15.05 7.85 -10.71
N GLY A 167 -15.82 7.46 -9.70
CA GLY A 167 -16.53 6.17 -9.67
C GLY A 167 -15.66 4.98 -9.26
N SER A 168 -14.43 5.23 -8.80
CA SER A 168 -13.56 4.21 -8.24
C SER A 168 -14.10 3.67 -6.91
N PRO A 169 -14.04 2.36 -6.65
CA PRO A 169 -14.26 1.79 -5.33
C PRO A 169 -13.28 2.37 -4.30
N ALA A 170 -13.72 2.52 -3.05
CA ALA A 170 -12.96 3.19 -2.00
C ALA A 170 -11.54 2.63 -1.81
N LEU A 171 -11.36 1.30 -1.80
CA LEU A 171 -10.03 0.70 -1.67
C LEU A 171 -9.14 0.94 -2.89
N ALA A 172 -9.70 0.93 -4.11
CA ALA A 172 -8.94 1.26 -5.31
C ALA A 172 -8.50 2.73 -5.31
N ALA A 173 -9.39 3.64 -4.87
CA ALA A 173 -9.05 5.03 -4.65
C ALA A 173 -7.95 5.20 -3.60
N ILE A 174 -8.03 4.51 -2.45
CA ILE A 174 -7.01 4.54 -1.39
C ILE A 174 -5.64 4.09 -1.92
N ALA A 175 -5.59 2.96 -2.64
CA ALA A 175 -4.34 2.44 -3.22
C ALA A 175 -3.72 3.46 -4.19
N THR A 176 -4.54 4.00 -5.09
CA THR A 176 -4.13 5.03 -6.06
C THR A 176 -3.63 6.29 -5.35
N ILE A 177 -4.34 6.78 -4.33
CA ILE A 177 -3.92 7.96 -3.56
C ILE A 177 -2.57 7.72 -2.90
N ALA A 178 -2.33 6.53 -2.33
CA ALA A 178 -1.06 6.20 -1.71
C ALA A 178 0.09 6.19 -2.73
N HIS A 179 -0.14 5.62 -3.92
CA HIS A 179 0.80 5.65 -5.05
C HIS A 179 1.12 7.09 -5.47
N GLU A 180 0.09 7.89 -5.77
CA GLU A 180 0.27 9.26 -6.24
C GLU A 180 0.87 10.20 -5.19
N LEU A 181 0.51 10.04 -3.91
CA LEU A 181 1.16 10.78 -2.83
C LEU A 181 2.64 10.45 -2.69
N THR A 182 3.03 9.22 -3.04
CA THR A 182 4.45 8.85 -3.10
C THR A 182 5.17 9.63 -4.19
N HIS A 183 4.57 9.80 -5.37
CA HIS A 183 5.13 10.69 -6.41
C HIS A 183 5.22 12.15 -5.96
N ILE A 184 4.18 12.68 -5.28
CA ILE A 184 4.25 14.03 -4.71
C ILE A 184 5.41 14.15 -3.73
N TRP A 185 5.60 13.16 -2.85
CA TRP A 185 6.73 13.13 -1.93
C TRP A 185 8.06 13.09 -2.68
N GLN A 186 8.20 12.24 -3.71
CA GLN A 186 9.40 12.17 -4.56
C GLN A 186 9.71 13.53 -5.18
N PHE A 187 8.72 14.21 -5.75
CA PHE A 187 8.91 15.51 -6.37
C PHE A 187 9.35 16.61 -5.41
N ALA A 188 8.94 16.51 -4.14
CA ALA A 188 9.26 17.47 -3.10
C ALA A 188 10.63 17.20 -2.44
N ASN A 189 11.06 15.93 -2.37
CA ASN A 189 12.22 15.53 -1.57
C ASN A 189 13.44 15.10 -2.41
N TRP A 190 13.25 14.63 -3.64
CA TRP A 190 14.39 14.28 -4.49
C TRP A 190 14.99 15.52 -5.14
N ALA A 191 16.31 15.62 -5.06
CA ALA A 191 17.04 16.66 -5.77
C ALA A 191 16.79 16.55 -7.29
N PRO A 192 16.62 17.68 -8.01
CA PRO A 192 16.41 17.65 -9.45
C PRO A 192 17.51 16.87 -10.18
N GLY A 193 17.14 15.92 -11.04
CA GLY A 193 18.09 15.12 -11.83
C GLY A 193 18.84 14.05 -11.03
N MET A 194 18.52 13.86 -9.74
CA MET A 194 19.20 12.88 -8.87
C MET A 194 19.14 11.47 -9.44
N VAL A 195 17.96 11.05 -9.89
CA VAL A 195 17.73 9.69 -10.36
C VAL A 195 18.54 9.43 -11.64
N GLU A 196 18.52 10.39 -12.57
CA GLU A 196 19.25 10.31 -13.83
C GLU A 196 20.76 10.30 -13.62
N THR A 197 21.25 11.11 -12.69
CA THR A 197 22.68 11.20 -12.36
C THR A 197 23.18 9.91 -11.72
N ARG A 198 22.38 9.31 -10.83
CA ARG A 198 22.79 8.17 -10.01
C ARG A 198 22.52 6.81 -10.65
N TYR A 199 21.45 6.70 -11.42
CA TYR A 199 20.93 5.44 -11.95
C TYR A 199 20.81 5.41 -13.47
N GLY A 200 21.01 6.54 -14.16
CA GLY A 200 20.79 6.66 -15.60
C GLY A 200 19.39 7.15 -15.94
N ALA A 201 19.27 7.92 -17.03
CA ALA A 201 18.01 8.50 -17.47
C ALA A 201 16.97 7.43 -17.83
N GLU A 202 17.42 6.29 -18.34
CA GLU A 202 16.59 5.13 -18.69
C GLU A 202 15.91 4.50 -17.47
N ARG A 203 16.49 4.64 -16.27
CA ARG A 203 15.94 4.08 -15.03
C ARG A 203 14.96 5.01 -14.32
N ARG A 204 14.77 6.24 -14.81
CA ARG A 204 13.94 7.24 -14.13
C ARG A 204 12.54 6.72 -13.80
N LEU A 205 11.86 6.16 -14.80
CA LEU A 205 10.50 5.64 -14.64
C LEU A 205 10.49 4.41 -13.71
N LEU A 206 11.43 3.49 -13.89
CA LEU A 206 11.57 2.27 -13.08
C LEU A 206 11.74 2.61 -11.59
N ILE A 207 12.59 3.58 -11.26
CA ILE A 207 12.83 3.99 -9.87
C ILE A 207 11.60 4.70 -9.28
N ALA A 208 10.98 5.62 -10.04
CA ALA A 208 9.83 6.38 -9.57
C ALA A 208 8.60 5.48 -9.33
N GLU A 209 8.21 4.67 -10.31
CA GLU A 209 7.05 3.77 -10.23
C GLU A 209 7.30 2.61 -9.28
N GLY A 210 8.53 2.11 -9.20
CA GLY A 210 8.90 1.02 -8.30
C GLY A 210 8.68 1.39 -6.83
N MET A 211 9.15 2.58 -6.43
CA MET A 211 8.95 3.08 -5.06
C MET A 211 7.47 3.30 -4.76
N ALA A 212 6.72 3.88 -5.71
CA ALA A 212 5.30 4.17 -5.54
C ALA A 212 4.46 2.89 -5.43
N THR A 213 4.75 1.89 -6.26
CA THR A 213 4.11 0.57 -6.22
C THR A 213 4.42 -0.15 -4.91
N TRP A 214 5.68 -0.13 -4.47
CA TRP A 214 6.09 -0.68 -3.18
C TRP A 214 5.36 0.00 -2.01
N ALA A 215 5.32 1.33 -2.00
CA ALA A 215 4.67 2.11 -0.96
C ALA A 215 3.16 1.87 -0.92
N GLN A 216 2.50 1.75 -2.08
CA GLN A 216 1.09 1.38 -2.19
C GLN A 216 0.80 0.05 -1.49
N ILE A 217 1.57 -1.00 -1.80
CA ILE A 217 1.36 -2.33 -1.23
C ILE A 217 1.64 -2.33 0.27
N GLN A 218 2.75 -1.73 0.70
CA GLN A 218 3.09 -1.62 2.11
C GLN A 218 2.04 -0.81 2.89
N TYR A 219 1.50 0.25 2.31
CA TYR A 219 0.43 1.04 2.88
C TYR A 219 -0.84 0.19 3.12
N LEU A 220 -1.24 -0.63 2.14
CA LEU A 220 -2.38 -1.54 2.28
C LEU A 220 -2.17 -2.55 3.43
N LEU A 221 -0.94 -3.05 3.59
CA LEU A 221 -0.58 -3.90 4.74
C LEU A 221 -0.73 -3.15 6.07
N SER A 222 -0.31 -1.89 6.14
CA SER A 222 -0.40 -1.05 7.35
C SER A 222 -1.82 -0.71 7.77
N ILE A 223 -2.76 -0.62 6.82
CA ILE A 223 -4.19 -0.47 7.13
C ILE A 223 -4.93 -1.81 7.26
N LYS A 224 -4.19 -2.93 7.25
CA LYS A 224 -4.70 -4.29 7.43
C LYS A 224 -5.62 -4.79 6.32
N GLU A 225 -5.52 -4.22 5.12
CA GLU A 225 -6.23 -4.69 3.92
C GLU A 225 -5.44 -5.82 3.24
N TYR A 226 -5.13 -6.87 4.00
CA TYR A 226 -4.14 -7.89 3.64
C TYR A 226 -4.47 -8.64 2.34
N GLU A 227 -5.72 -9.03 2.14
CA GLU A 227 -6.13 -9.74 0.92
C GLU A 227 -5.97 -8.86 -0.31
N TYR A 228 -6.21 -7.55 -0.17
CA TYR A 228 -6.07 -6.65 -1.29
C TYR A 228 -4.60 -6.33 -1.57
N ALA A 229 -3.79 -6.15 -0.51
CA ALA A 229 -2.34 -6.01 -0.63
C ALA A 229 -1.70 -7.22 -1.33
N GLU A 230 -2.11 -8.44 -0.96
CA GLU A 230 -1.60 -9.69 -1.54
C GLU A 230 -1.91 -9.80 -3.04
N ARG A 231 -3.11 -9.38 -3.47
CA ARG A 231 -3.46 -9.36 -4.91
C ARG A 231 -2.75 -8.25 -5.67
N GLN A 232 -2.56 -7.08 -5.06
CA GLN A 232 -1.78 -5.98 -5.65
C GLN A 232 -0.31 -6.35 -5.82
N GLU A 233 0.27 -7.04 -4.83
CA GLU A 233 1.62 -7.59 -4.94
C GLU A 233 1.73 -8.64 -6.03
N ALA A 234 0.84 -9.64 -6.04
CA ALA A 234 0.86 -10.67 -7.07
C ALA A 234 0.75 -10.08 -8.47
N TYR A 235 -0.05 -9.01 -8.62
CA TYR A 235 -0.17 -8.28 -9.86
C TYR A 235 1.13 -7.57 -10.23
N ALA A 236 1.74 -6.82 -9.30
CA ALA A 236 3.02 -6.15 -9.53
C ALA A 236 4.15 -7.14 -9.86
N GLU A 237 4.20 -8.30 -9.20
CA GLU A 237 5.19 -9.35 -9.46
C GLU A 237 5.13 -9.92 -10.89
N GLN A 238 3.96 -9.92 -11.53
CA GLN A 238 3.77 -10.47 -12.87
C GLN A 238 3.97 -9.45 -14.00
N ARG A 239 4.15 -8.16 -13.67
CA ARG A 239 4.35 -7.11 -14.67
C ARG A 239 5.79 -7.08 -15.17
N ASP A 240 5.94 -6.89 -16.48
CA ASP A 240 7.22 -6.75 -17.18
C ASP A 240 7.47 -5.29 -17.65
N ASP A 241 6.97 -4.33 -16.87
CA ASP A 241 7.17 -2.91 -17.11
C ASP A 241 7.76 -2.20 -15.89
N ALA A 242 7.92 -0.88 -15.97
CA ALA A 242 8.54 -0.07 -14.92
C ALA A 242 7.89 -0.25 -13.53
N TYR A 243 6.59 -0.54 -13.46
CA TYR A 243 5.88 -0.78 -12.20
C TYR A 243 6.32 -2.11 -11.59
N GLY A 244 6.31 -3.19 -12.37
CA GLY A 244 6.68 -4.53 -11.89
C GLY A 244 8.17 -4.70 -11.64
N GLU A 245 9.00 -4.31 -12.61
CA GLU A 245 10.45 -4.36 -12.48
C GLU A 245 10.95 -3.47 -11.34
N GLY A 246 10.41 -2.25 -11.25
CA GLY A 246 10.70 -1.33 -10.17
C GLY A 246 10.25 -1.89 -8.83
N PHE A 247 9.03 -2.43 -8.72
CA PHE A 247 8.53 -3.02 -7.49
C PHE A 247 9.44 -4.15 -6.98
N ARG A 248 9.85 -5.07 -7.86
CA ARG A 248 10.76 -6.18 -7.49
C ARG A 248 12.09 -5.65 -6.94
N LEU A 249 12.66 -4.61 -7.56
CA LEU A 249 13.89 -3.98 -7.11
C LEU A 249 13.75 -3.36 -5.70
N PHE A 250 12.66 -2.62 -5.45
CA PHE A 250 12.39 -2.04 -4.13
C PHE A 250 12.08 -3.10 -3.08
N ARG A 251 11.33 -4.15 -3.43
CA ARG A 251 11.02 -5.25 -2.50
C ARG A 251 12.27 -6.03 -2.10
N GLU A 252 13.22 -6.22 -3.01
CA GLU A 252 14.50 -6.87 -2.71
C GLU A 252 15.30 -6.04 -1.68
N ARG A 253 15.36 -4.72 -1.86
CA ARG A 253 16.09 -3.81 -0.97
C ARG A 253 15.36 -3.56 0.36
N TYR A 254 14.04 -3.45 0.30
CA TYR A 254 13.13 -3.16 1.41
C TYR A 254 12.02 -4.22 1.44
N PRO A 255 12.23 -5.37 2.09
CA PRO A 255 11.20 -6.39 2.20
C PRO A 255 9.91 -5.84 2.82
N LEU A 256 8.75 -6.23 2.26
CA LEU A 256 7.44 -5.83 2.80
C LEU A 256 7.26 -6.37 4.22
N ASP A 257 6.86 -5.52 5.16
CA ASP A 257 6.42 -5.94 6.48
C ASP A 257 4.97 -6.44 6.41
N ARG A 258 4.81 -7.76 6.49
CA ARG A 258 3.53 -8.46 6.37
C ARG A 258 2.60 -8.26 7.56
N ALA A 259 3.13 -7.86 8.72
CA ALA A 259 2.35 -7.51 9.89
C ALA A 259 1.81 -6.07 9.80
N GLY A 260 2.21 -5.31 8.78
CA GLY A 260 1.84 -3.91 8.58
C GLY A 260 2.61 -2.95 9.50
N MET A 261 3.62 -3.43 10.21
CA MET A 261 4.44 -2.62 11.11
C MET A 261 5.65 -2.09 10.34
N ILE A 262 5.53 -0.88 9.78
CA ILE A 262 6.62 -0.30 9.00
C ILE A 262 7.81 -0.02 9.93
N GLY A 263 8.91 -0.75 9.70
CA GLY A 263 10.18 -0.50 10.37
C GLY A 263 10.88 0.75 9.82
N ARG A 264 12.03 1.10 10.41
CA ARG A 264 12.80 2.30 10.00
C ARG A 264 13.48 2.19 8.63
N SER A 265 13.54 0.99 8.04
CA SER A 265 14.19 0.78 6.75
C SER A 265 13.14 0.85 5.65
N THR A 266 12.90 2.06 5.16
CA THR A 266 12.00 2.36 4.04
C THR A 266 12.76 3.18 2.99
N PRO A 267 12.29 3.19 1.72
CA PRO A 267 12.89 4.04 0.68
C PRO A 267 12.73 5.55 0.94
N PHE A 268 11.94 5.94 1.94
CA PHE A 268 11.74 7.33 2.33
C PHE A 268 12.85 7.88 3.24
N GLY A 269 13.61 7.01 3.91
CA GLY A 269 14.62 7.42 4.90
C GLY A 269 16.04 7.61 4.38
N GLY A 270 16.31 7.25 3.11
CA GLY A 270 17.64 7.32 2.51
C GLY A 270 17.84 8.57 1.64
N GLU A 271 19.10 9.02 1.51
CA GLU A 271 19.49 10.02 0.51
C GLU A 271 19.17 9.54 -0.93
N TYR A 272 19.34 8.22 -1.13
CA TYR A 272 19.03 7.52 -2.35
C TYR A 272 18.00 6.43 -2.07
N PRO A 273 17.02 6.23 -2.96
CA PRO A 273 15.92 5.32 -2.69
C PRO A 273 16.29 3.84 -2.84
N ILE A 274 17.49 3.48 -3.34
CA ILE A 274 17.98 2.09 -3.53
C ILE A 274 19.45 1.97 -3.12
#